data_AF-A0A2E1AE77-F1
#
_entry.id   AF-A0A2E1AE77-F1
#
_cell.length_a   1.000
_cell.length_b   1.000
_cell.length_c   1.000
_cell.angle_alpha   90.00
_cell.angle_beta   90.00
_cell.angle_gamma   90.00
#
_symmetry.space_group_name_H-M   'P 1'
#
loop_
_entity.id
_entity.type
_entity.pdbx_description
1 polymer ?
#
loop_
_entity_poly.entity_id
_entity_poly.type
_entity_poly.pdbx_seq_one_letter_code
_entity_poly.pdbx_strand_id
1 'polypeptide(L)'
;MSDTIFLIFLTMLAFAVVHSLTADRRVKTWVASTFGQRAYEGWYRLIYNGLSFIMIMPITAYVFLGGDVIFLPPDWLKPVLLILQLIGLVGAGVSLLQIDLLRFVGLRQLYAWATQQPLPLADEKLQTGGIYRYIRHPLYLFSLMILWTTVPLTDRILVYNIAATLYFIIGGLWIEEQRMAHFYGDEYLAYRKKVPALIPFTKILHF
;
A
#
# COMPACT_ATOMS: atom_id res chain seq x y z
N MET A 1 23.68 7.15 -15.00
CA MET A 1 22.64 6.11 -15.12
C MET A 1 22.79 5.03 -14.05
N SER A 2 23.94 4.36 -13.89
CA SER A 2 24.17 3.32 -12.86
C SER A 2 23.86 3.80 -11.43
N ASP A 3 24.34 4.99 -11.08
CA ASP A 3 24.30 5.47 -9.69
C ASP A 3 22.88 5.88 -9.28
N THR A 4 22.11 6.44 -10.22
CA THR A 4 20.70 6.76 -10.04
C THR A 4 19.83 5.52 -9.87
N ILE A 5 20.05 4.50 -10.72
CA ILE A 5 19.36 3.21 -10.61
C ILE A 5 19.67 2.57 -9.26
N PHE A 6 20.95 2.53 -8.90
CA PHE A 6 21.41 1.99 -7.62
C PHE A 6 20.77 2.71 -6.43
N LEU A 7 20.74 4.05 -6.44
CA LEU A 7 20.10 4.85 -5.40
C LEU A 7 18.62 4.51 -5.25
N ILE A 8 17.86 4.49 -6.35
CA ILE A 8 16.41 4.20 -6.29
C ILE A 8 16.17 2.79 -5.74
N PHE A 9 16.88 1.78 -6.26
CA PHE A 9 16.74 0.42 -5.75
C PHE A 9 17.16 0.29 -4.29
N LEU A 10 18.28 0.89 -3.89
CA LEU A 10 18.76 0.83 -2.52
C LEU A 10 17.78 1.50 -1.55
N THR A 11 17.24 2.67 -1.90
CA THR A 11 16.25 3.37 -1.06
C THR A 11 14.94 2.60 -0.99
N MET A 12 14.47 2.03 -2.11
CA MET A 12 13.26 1.20 -2.14
C MET A 12 13.45 -0.10 -1.34
N LEU A 13 14.64 -0.71 -1.40
CA LEU A 13 14.98 -1.88 -0.60
C LEU A 13 15.04 -1.53 0.89
N ALA A 14 15.70 -0.42 1.26
CA ALA A 14 15.75 0.06 2.63
C ALA A 14 14.35 0.33 3.18
N PHE A 15 13.50 0.99 2.38
CA PHE A 15 12.08 1.16 2.69
C PHE A 15 11.39 -0.18 2.90
N ALA A 16 11.48 -1.11 1.95
CA ALA A 16 10.82 -2.41 2.04
C ALA A 16 11.26 -3.19 3.29
N VAL A 17 12.55 -3.17 3.63
CA VAL A 17 13.10 -3.82 4.83
C VAL A 17 12.56 -3.16 6.10
N VAL A 18 12.69 -1.84 6.25
CA VAL A 18 12.25 -1.14 7.45
C VAL A 18 10.73 -1.26 7.63
N HIS A 19 9.96 -1.07 6.56
CA HIS A 19 8.50 -1.20 6.57
C HIS A 19 8.06 -2.63 6.92
N SER A 20 8.72 -3.65 6.38
CA SER A 20 8.39 -5.05 6.67
C SER A 20 8.77 -5.45 8.10
N LEU A 21 9.94 -5.03 8.58
CA LEU A 21 10.37 -5.27 9.96
C LEU A 21 9.43 -4.61 10.97
N THR A 22 9.03 -3.36 10.74
CA THR A 22 8.08 -2.67 11.60
C THR A 22 6.64 -3.18 11.43
N ALA A 23 6.31 -3.83 10.32
CA ALA A 23 5.04 -4.55 10.20
C ALA A 23 5.02 -5.90 10.95
N ASP A 24 6.19 -6.45 11.29
CA ASP A 24 6.34 -7.78 11.88
C ASP A 24 5.80 -7.87 13.31
N ARG A 25 5.25 -9.04 13.65
CA ARG A 25 4.63 -9.28 14.96
C ARG A 25 5.65 -9.23 16.10
N ARG A 26 6.90 -9.67 15.89
CA ARG A 26 7.94 -9.68 16.93
C ARG A 26 8.32 -8.27 17.34
N VAL A 27 8.50 -7.38 16.36
CA VAL A 27 8.80 -5.97 16.62
C VAL A 27 7.63 -5.31 17.35
N LYS A 28 6.40 -5.56 16.92
CA LYS A 28 5.19 -5.04 17.60
C LYS A 28 5.11 -5.50 19.06
N THR A 29 5.29 -6.79 19.32
CA THR A 29 5.30 -7.34 20.69
C THR A 29 6.42 -6.72 21.53
N TRP A 30 7.63 -6.60 20.96
CA TRP A 30 8.76 -5.99 21.66
C TRP A 30 8.51 -4.52 22.02
N VAL A 31 7.96 -3.73 21.09
CA VAL A 31 7.59 -2.33 21.35
C VAL A 31 6.51 -2.25 22.42
N ALA A 32 5.47 -3.09 22.34
CA ALA A 32 4.41 -3.15 23.34
C ALA A 32 4.93 -3.51 24.74
N SER A 33 5.88 -4.46 24.83
CA SER A 33 6.49 -4.82 26.12
C SER A 33 7.44 -3.75 26.67
N THR A 34 8.07 -2.95 25.80
CA THR A 34 9.06 -1.95 26.20
C THR A 34 8.41 -0.62 26.61
N PHE A 35 7.43 -0.15 25.83
CA PHE A 35 6.79 1.15 26.02
C PHE A 35 5.40 1.07 26.67
N GLY A 36 4.92 -0.14 26.93
CA GLY A 36 3.61 -0.42 27.53
C GLY A 36 2.50 -0.58 26.48
N GLN A 37 1.57 -1.51 26.75
CA GLN A 37 0.51 -1.89 25.82
C GLN A 37 -0.33 -0.69 25.36
N ARG A 38 -0.74 0.18 26.29
CA ARG A 38 -1.60 1.32 25.97
C ARG A 38 -0.91 2.31 25.03
N ALA A 39 0.37 2.61 25.25
CA ALA A 39 1.13 3.52 24.38
C ALA A 39 1.32 2.91 22.98
N TYR A 40 1.62 1.62 22.90
CA TYR A 40 1.69 0.90 21.64
C TYR A 40 0.37 0.96 20.86
N GLU A 41 -0.77 0.63 21.49
CA GLU A 41 -2.08 0.64 20.82
C GLU A 41 -2.47 2.04 20.31
N GLY A 42 -2.00 3.10 20.98
CA GLY A 42 -2.30 4.49 20.62
C GLY A 42 -1.39 5.07 19.54
N TRP A 43 -0.08 4.96 19.71
CA TRP A 43 0.91 5.71 18.92
C TRP A 43 1.51 4.92 17.77
N TYR A 44 1.60 3.60 17.90
CA TYR A 44 2.45 2.78 17.03
C TYR A 44 2.07 2.92 15.56
N ARG A 45 0.76 2.86 15.27
CA ARG A 45 0.26 2.94 13.89
C ARG A 45 0.56 4.29 13.24
N LEU A 46 0.40 5.39 13.98
CA LEU A 46 0.71 6.72 13.46
C LEU A 46 2.20 6.89 13.18
N ILE A 47 3.06 6.45 14.10
CA ILE A 47 4.51 6.49 13.94
C ILE A 47 4.94 5.63 12.75
N TYR A 48 4.39 4.42 12.65
CA TYR A 48 4.65 3.49 11.54
C TYR A 48 4.30 4.11 10.18
N ASN A 49 3.12 4.70 10.05
CA ASN A 49 2.70 5.35 8.81
C ASN A 49 3.52 6.61 8.51
N GLY A 50 3.83 7.41 9.54
CA GLY A 50 4.68 8.60 9.42
C GLY A 50 6.09 8.26 8.95
N LEU A 51 6.71 7.22 9.54
CA LEU A 51 8.01 6.70 9.10
C LEU A 51 7.96 6.23 7.65
N SER A 52 6.92 5.46 7.30
CA SER A 52 6.73 4.97 5.93
C SER A 52 6.62 6.11 4.93
N PHE A 53 5.88 7.16 5.28
CA PHE A 53 5.74 8.36 4.46
C PHE A 53 7.06 9.12 4.32
N ILE A 54 7.79 9.35 5.42
CA ILE A 54 9.09 10.03 5.43
C ILE A 54 10.12 9.28 4.57
N MET A 55 10.08 7.95 4.55
CA MET A 55 11.00 7.16 3.74
C MET A 55 10.64 7.19 2.24
N ILE A 56 9.35 7.12 1.89
CA ILE A 56 8.92 7.01 0.49
C ILE A 56 8.80 8.37 -0.23
N MET A 57 8.48 9.44 0.50
CA MET A 57 8.19 10.76 -0.09
C MET A 57 9.43 11.39 -0.78
N PRO A 58 10.64 11.40 -0.18
CA PRO A 58 11.83 11.96 -0.83
C PRO A 58 12.22 11.21 -2.11
N ILE A 59 12.13 9.87 -2.10
CA ILE A 59 12.49 9.09 -3.29
C ILE A 59 11.46 9.27 -4.40
N THR A 60 10.17 9.36 -4.06
CA THR A 60 9.12 9.70 -5.02
C THR A 60 9.39 11.07 -5.63
N ALA A 61 9.65 12.10 -4.82
CA ALA A 61 9.99 13.43 -5.32
C ALA A 61 11.22 13.41 -6.24
N TYR A 62 12.30 12.74 -5.84
CA TYR A 62 13.53 12.60 -6.64
C TYR A 62 13.29 11.96 -8.01
N VAL A 63 12.40 10.96 -8.06
CA VAL A 63 12.02 10.25 -9.29
C VAL A 63 11.22 11.14 -10.24
N PHE A 64 10.29 11.95 -9.71
CA PHE A 64 9.45 12.83 -10.54
C PHE A 64 10.10 14.16 -10.93
N LEU A 65 11.15 14.58 -10.23
CA LEU A 65 11.87 15.84 -10.50
C LEU A 65 12.95 15.71 -11.59
N GLY A 66 13.14 14.53 -12.20
CA GLY A 66 14.10 14.38 -13.29
C GLY A 66 14.18 12.97 -13.86
N GLY A 67 15.31 12.68 -14.50
CA GLY A 67 15.52 11.46 -15.25
C GLY A 67 15.43 11.71 -16.75
N ASP A 68 16.05 10.82 -17.50
CA ASP A 68 16.08 10.89 -18.95
C ASP A 68 14.79 10.25 -19.49
N VAL A 69 14.11 10.94 -20.41
CA VAL A 69 12.90 10.40 -21.04
C VAL A 69 13.30 9.22 -21.92
N ILE A 70 12.88 8.02 -21.53
CA ILE A 70 13.15 6.79 -22.28
C ILE A 70 11.96 6.38 -23.16
N PHE A 71 10.76 6.84 -22.82
CA PHE A 71 9.57 6.59 -23.61
C PHE A 71 8.61 7.78 -23.56
N LEU A 72 8.30 8.29 -24.74
CA LEU A 72 7.25 9.27 -24.98
C LEU A 72 6.18 8.59 -25.85
N PRO A 73 4.96 8.39 -25.36
CA PRO A 73 3.90 7.77 -26.15
C PRO A 73 3.50 8.66 -27.34
N PRO A 74 3.07 8.07 -28.46
CA PRO A 74 2.52 8.83 -29.59
C PRO A 74 1.27 9.60 -29.16
N ASP A 75 0.95 10.69 -29.85
CA ASP A 75 -0.11 11.63 -29.43
C ASP A 75 -1.49 10.99 -29.27
N TRP A 76 -1.81 9.98 -30.09
CA TRP A 76 -3.08 9.25 -30.00
C TRP A 76 -3.18 8.39 -28.73
N LEU A 77 -2.06 7.98 -28.13
CA LEU A 77 -2.03 7.13 -26.93
C LEU A 77 -2.09 7.95 -25.63
N LYS A 78 -1.61 9.19 -25.64
CA LYS A 78 -1.65 10.11 -24.49
C LYS A 78 -3.04 10.24 -23.84
N PRO A 79 -4.14 10.49 -24.57
CA PRO A 79 -5.46 10.59 -23.93
C PRO A 79 -5.91 9.26 -23.31
N VAL A 80 -5.55 8.11 -23.89
CA VAL A 80 -5.87 6.80 -23.32
C VAL A 80 -5.15 6.60 -21.99
N LEU A 81 -3.86 6.92 -21.94
CA LEU A 81 -3.07 6.83 -20.70
C LEU A 81 -3.58 7.79 -19.63
N LEU A 82 -3.96 9.02 -19.99
CA LEU A 82 -4.55 9.98 -19.06
C LEU A 82 -5.89 9.49 -18.50
N ILE A 83 -6.76 8.91 -19.34
CA ILE A 83 -8.03 8.33 -18.89
C ILE A 83 -7.77 7.17 -17.90
N LEU A 84 -6.84 6.27 -18.23
CA LEU A 84 -6.47 5.17 -17.33
C LEU A 84 -5.89 5.71 -16.00
N GLN A 85 -5.03 6.73 -16.06
CA GLN A 85 -4.50 7.38 -14.87
C GLN A 85 -5.61 7.99 -14.01
N LEU A 86 -6.59 8.66 -14.64
CA LEU A 86 -7.74 9.24 -13.96
C LEU A 86 -8.63 8.17 -13.31
N ILE A 87 -8.90 7.06 -14.00
CA ILE A 87 -9.59 5.91 -13.40
C ILE A 87 -8.80 5.39 -12.20
N GLY A 88 -7.47 5.42 -12.27
CA GLY A 88 -6.57 5.03 -11.18
C GLY A 88 -6.71 5.93 -9.98
N LEU A 89 -6.63 7.25 -10.19
CA LEU A 89 -6.79 8.25 -9.13
C LEU A 89 -8.18 8.16 -8.48
N VAL A 90 -9.24 8.11 -9.28
CA VAL A 90 -10.61 7.99 -8.78
C VAL A 90 -10.81 6.66 -8.05
N GLY A 91 -10.34 5.54 -8.62
CA GLY A 91 -10.45 4.22 -8.01
C GLY A 91 -9.68 4.10 -6.70
N ALA A 92 -8.48 4.67 -6.61
CA ALA A 92 -7.71 4.75 -5.38
C ALA A 92 -8.45 5.60 -4.33
N GLY A 93 -8.98 6.77 -4.73
CA GLY A 93 -9.80 7.62 -3.85
C GLY A 93 -11.03 6.89 -3.33
N VAL A 94 -11.80 6.22 -4.19
CA VAL A 94 -12.97 5.42 -3.80
C VAL A 94 -12.58 4.27 -2.87
N SER A 95 -11.43 3.64 -3.09
CA SER A 95 -10.92 2.57 -2.20
C SER A 95 -10.61 3.11 -0.81
N LEU A 96 -9.99 4.28 -0.72
CA LEU A 96 -9.68 4.96 0.55
C LEU A 96 -10.95 5.40 1.29
N LEU A 97 -12.01 5.78 0.57
CA LEU A 97 -13.29 6.15 1.19
C LEU A 97 -14.08 4.94 1.73
N GLN A 98 -13.73 3.71 1.33
CA GLN A 98 -14.37 2.48 1.80
C GLN A 98 -13.70 1.86 3.03
N ILE A 99 -12.58 2.43 3.48
CA ILE A 99 -11.89 2.06 4.71
C ILE A 99 -11.96 3.19 5.73
N ASP A 100 -11.80 2.88 7.02
CA ASP A 100 -11.69 3.91 8.05
C ASP A 100 -10.32 4.60 7.95
N LEU A 101 -10.23 5.68 7.16
CA LEU A 101 -8.97 6.38 6.89
C LEU A 101 -8.28 6.88 8.17
N LEU A 102 -9.05 7.38 9.15
CA LEU A 102 -8.49 7.88 10.41
C LEU A 102 -7.91 6.73 11.23
N ARG A 103 -8.54 5.55 11.19
CA ARG A 103 -8.00 4.34 11.81
C ARG A 103 -6.81 3.78 11.04
N PHE A 104 -6.84 3.82 9.71
CA PHE A 104 -5.75 3.38 8.84
C PHE A 104 -4.47 4.18 9.13
N VAL A 105 -4.58 5.51 9.18
CA VAL A 105 -3.47 6.43 9.49
C VAL A 105 -3.02 6.32 10.95
N GLY A 106 -3.91 5.99 11.89
CA GLY A 106 -3.59 5.88 13.33
C GLY A 106 -4.14 7.02 14.19
N LEU A 107 -4.89 7.96 13.62
CA LEU A 107 -5.42 9.12 14.32
C LEU A 107 -6.53 8.75 15.30
N ARG A 108 -7.37 7.75 15.00
CA ARG A 108 -8.39 7.28 15.96
C ARG A 108 -7.77 6.64 17.19
N GLN A 109 -6.70 5.86 16.98
CA GLN A 109 -5.93 5.21 18.04
C GLN A 109 -5.26 6.25 18.93
N LEU A 110 -4.61 7.25 18.32
CA LEU A 110 -4.00 8.35 19.05
C LEU A 110 -5.05 9.15 19.85
N TYR A 111 -6.19 9.44 19.22
CA TYR A 111 -7.29 10.14 19.90
C TYR A 111 -7.79 9.34 21.11
N ALA A 112 -8.08 8.04 20.93
CA ALA A 112 -8.53 7.17 22.03
C ALA A 112 -7.49 7.05 23.15
N TRP A 113 -6.20 7.07 22.81
CA TRP A 113 -5.11 7.13 23.78
C TRP A 113 -5.16 8.43 24.59
N ALA A 114 -5.24 9.56 23.90
CA ALA A 114 -5.22 10.91 24.49
C ALA A 114 -6.44 11.19 25.37
N THR A 115 -7.62 10.69 24.98
CA THR A 115 -8.88 10.91 25.72
C THR A 115 -9.23 9.79 26.71
N GLN A 116 -8.27 8.91 27.04
CA GLN A 116 -8.48 7.81 27.98
C GLN A 116 -9.62 6.83 27.60
N GLN A 117 -9.92 6.70 26.30
CA GLN A 117 -10.87 5.69 25.81
C GLN A 117 -10.26 4.27 25.84
N PRO A 118 -11.11 3.23 25.83
CA PRO A 118 -10.65 1.85 25.75
C PRO A 118 -9.77 1.59 24.52
N LEU A 119 -8.66 0.90 24.73
CA LEU A 119 -7.75 0.40 23.71
C LEU A 119 -7.45 -1.09 23.99
N PRO A 120 -7.27 -1.95 22.98
CA PRO A 120 -7.32 -1.66 21.54
C PRO A 120 -8.72 -1.27 21.04
N LEU A 121 -8.78 -0.56 19.91
CA LEU A 121 -10.06 -0.31 19.23
C LEU A 121 -10.70 -1.64 18.80
N ALA A 122 -12.02 -1.76 18.88
CA ALA A 122 -12.75 -2.95 18.44
C ALA A 122 -12.37 -3.35 17.01
N ASP A 123 -12.23 -4.64 16.73
CA ASP A 123 -11.80 -5.13 15.41
C ASP A 123 -12.74 -4.68 14.28
N GLU A 124 -12.16 -4.38 13.12
CA GLU A 124 -12.94 -4.06 11.92
C GLU A 124 -13.55 -5.34 11.37
N LYS A 125 -14.78 -5.25 10.86
CA LYS A 125 -15.38 -6.34 10.09
C LYS A 125 -14.66 -6.47 8.76
N LEU A 126 -14.62 -7.68 8.21
CA LEU A 126 -14.05 -7.90 6.89
C LEU A 126 -14.85 -7.09 5.84
N GLN A 127 -14.17 -6.15 5.18
CA GLN A 127 -14.79 -5.36 4.13
C GLN A 127 -14.90 -6.18 2.85
N THR A 128 -16.13 -6.55 2.49
CA THR A 128 -16.44 -7.30 1.26
C THR A 128 -17.43 -6.55 0.35
N GLY A 129 -17.88 -5.36 0.76
CA GLY A 129 -18.83 -4.53 0.03
C GLY A 129 -18.18 -3.63 -1.02
N GLY A 130 -19.00 -2.82 -1.71
CA GLY A 130 -18.53 -1.74 -2.57
C GLY A 130 -17.63 -2.21 -3.72
N ILE A 131 -16.35 -1.81 -3.71
CA ILE A 131 -15.37 -2.24 -4.72
C ILE A 131 -14.69 -3.57 -4.34
N TYR A 132 -14.63 -3.86 -3.05
CA TYR A 132 -14.07 -5.10 -2.51
C TYR A 132 -14.87 -6.33 -2.96
N ARG A 133 -16.13 -6.20 -3.38
CA ARG A 133 -16.87 -7.31 -4.00
C ARG A 133 -16.29 -7.82 -5.32
N TYR A 134 -15.47 -7.00 -5.99
CA TYR A 134 -14.92 -7.32 -7.32
C TYR A 134 -13.43 -7.66 -7.27
N ILE A 135 -12.67 -7.03 -6.37
CA ILE A 135 -11.21 -7.16 -6.25
C ILE A 135 -10.83 -7.04 -4.77
N ARG A 136 -9.95 -7.92 -4.26
CA ARG A 136 -9.53 -7.90 -2.85
C ARG A 136 -8.60 -6.75 -2.49
N HIS A 137 -7.70 -6.37 -3.39
CA HIS A 137 -6.74 -5.28 -3.19
C HIS A 137 -6.94 -4.14 -4.21
N PRO A 138 -8.07 -3.41 -4.15
CA PRO A 138 -8.39 -2.38 -5.13
C PRO A 138 -7.36 -1.23 -5.11
N LEU A 139 -6.89 -0.82 -3.92
CA LEU A 139 -5.87 0.21 -3.79
C LEU A 139 -4.57 -0.16 -4.52
N TYR A 140 -4.18 -1.43 -4.53
CA TYR A 140 -3.00 -1.89 -5.25
C TYR A 140 -3.20 -1.84 -6.76
N LEU A 141 -4.33 -2.34 -7.26
CA LEU A 141 -4.65 -2.27 -8.69
C LEU A 141 -4.59 -0.81 -9.19
N PHE A 142 -5.29 0.09 -8.50
CA PHE A 142 -5.36 1.48 -8.92
C PHE A 142 -4.03 2.23 -8.76
N SER A 143 -3.26 1.91 -7.72
CA SER A 143 -1.90 2.46 -7.57
C SER A 143 -0.99 2.00 -8.71
N LEU A 144 -1.03 0.71 -9.08
CA LEU A 144 -0.28 0.20 -10.24
C LEU A 144 -0.71 0.89 -11.53
N MET A 145 -2.02 1.12 -11.71
CA MET A 145 -2.49 1.82 -12.90
C MET A 145 -1.98 3.26 -12.95
N ILE A 146 -1.96 4.00 -11.83
CA ILE A 146 -1.36 5.34 -11.77
C ILE A 146 0.13 5.30 -12.11
N LEU A 147 0.89 4.38 -11.51
CA LEU A 147 2.33 4.24 -11.72
C LEU A 147 2.65 4.00 -13.20
N TRP A 148 2.00 3.00 -13.81
CA TRP A 148 2.31 2.55 -15.17
C TRP A 148 1.69 3.41 -16.28
N THR A 149 0.83 4.37 -15.94
CA THR A 149 0.26 5.35 -16.88
C THR A 149 0.93 6.72 -16.82
N THR A 150 2.01 6.85 -16.04
CA THR A 150 2.79 8.09 -15.95
C THR A 150 3.45 8.44 -17.28
N VAL A 151 3.28 9.70 -17.74
CA VAL A 151 3.83 10.22 -19.00
C VAL A 151 4.48 11.59 -18.76
N PRO A 152 5.69 11.86 -19.29
CA PRO A 152 6.59 10.92 -19.97
C PRO A 152 7.15 9.86 -19.02
N LEU A 153 7.54 8.69 -19.55
CA LEU A 153 8.22 7.67 -18.76
C LEU A 153 9.73 7.94 -18.80
N THR A 154 10.31 8.25 -17.64
CA THR A 154 11.76 8.41 -17.47
C THR A 154 12.40 7.12 -16.96
N ASP A 155 13.72 7.01 -17.12
CA ASP A 155 14.52 5.93 -16.52
C ASP A 155 14.28 5.78 -15.01
N ARG A 156 14.20 6.91 -14.28
CA ARG A 156 13.92 6.94 -12.83
C ARG A 156 12.53 6.40 -12.52
N ILE A 157 11.51 6.84 -13.26
CA ILE A 157 10.12 6.42 -13.05
C ILE A 157 9.99 4.93 -13.33
N LEU A 158 10.62 4.42 -14.40
CA LEU A 158 10.59 3.00 -14.72
C LEU A 158 11.15 2.13 -13.59
N VAL A 159 12.34 2.49 -13.08
CA VAL A 159 12.99 1.75 -11.99
C VAL A 159 12.14 1.78 -10.72
N TYR A 160 11.61 2.96 -10.37
CA TYR A 160 10.70 3.11 -9.24
C TYR A 160 9.43 2.27 -9.40
N ASN A 161 8.80 2.29 -10.58
CA ASN A 161 7.60 1.51 -10.89
C ASN A 161 7.84 0.01 -10.74
N ILE A 162 8.99 -0.50 -11.23
CA ILE A 162 9.37 -1.91 -11.07
C ILE A 162 9.55 -2.25 -9.59
N ALA A 163 10.31 -1.45 -8.84
CA ALA A 163 10.54 -1.68 -7.42
C ALA A 163 9.25 -1.63 -6.59
N ALA A 164 8.38 -0.65 -6.85
CA ALA A 164 7.07 -0.52 -6.21
C ALA A 164 6.13 -1.69 -6.55
N THR A 165 6.14 -2.14 -7.81
CA THR A 165 5.33 -3.31 -8.24
C THR A 165 5.79 -4.58 -7.53
N LEU A 166 7.09 -4.84 -7.46
CA LEU A 166 7.65 -5.98 -6.72
C LEU A 166 7.25 -5.91 -5.23
N TYR A 167 7.33 -4.72 -4.64
CA TYR A 167 6.90 -4.51 -3.26
C TYR A 167 5.41 -4.83 -3.04
N PHE A 168 4.51 -4.39 -3.92
CA PHE A 168 3.08 -4.73 -3.83
C PHE A 168 2.80 -6.22 -4.01
N ILE A 169 3.52 -6.90 -4.91
CA ILE A 169 3.35 -8.34 -5.13
C ILE A 169 3.81 -9.12 -3.89
N ILE A 170 4.99 -8.82 -3.36
CA ILE A 170 5.58 -9.55 -2.23
C ILE A 170 4.87 -9.20 -0.91
N GLY A 171 4.82 -7.91 -0.57
CA GLY A 171 4.28 -7.45 0.70
C GLY A 171 2.76 -7.48 0.76
N GLY A 172 2.12 -7.13 -0.35
CA GLY A 172 0.67 -7.12 -0.47
C GLY A 172 0.11 -8.52 -0.66
N LEU A 173 0.27 -9.07 -1.86
CA LEU A 173 -0.45 -10.30 -2.23
C LEU A 173 -0.07 -11.53 -1.41
N TRP A 174 1.17 -11.60 -0.94
CA TRP A 174 1.61 -12.80 -0.23
C TRP A 174 1.48 -12.64 1.29
N ILE A 175 2.06 -11.58 1.86
CA ILE A 175 2.08 -11.40 3.32
C ILE A 175 0.73 -10.91 3.85
N GLU A 176 0.08 -9.96 3.17
CA GLU A 176 -1.23 -9.43 3.62
C GLU A 176 -2.31 -10.51 3.57
N GLU A 177 -2.36 -11.33 2.51
CA GLU A 177 -3.36 -12.39 2.40
C GLU A 177 -3.22 -13.46 3.48
N GLN A 178 -1.99 -13.85 3.84
CA GLN A 178 -1.75 -14.77 4.95
C GLN A 178 -2.20 -14.16 6.27
N ARG A 179 -1.94 -12.86 6.48
CA ARG A 179 -2.37 -12.14 7.69
C ARG A 179 -3.89 -12.03 7.78
N MET A 180 -4.55 -11.72 6.67
CA MET A 180 -6.01 -11.67 6.57
C MET A 180 -6.63 -13.03 6.86
N ALA A 181 -6.07 -14.11 6.29
CA ALA A 181 -6.53 -15.48 6.56
C ALA A 181 -6.35 -15.86 8.03
N HIS A 182 -5.25 -15.45 8.67
CA HIS A 182 -5.04 -15.68 10.10
C HIS A 182 -6.02 -14.89 10.98
N PHE A 183 -6.34 -13.66 10.60
CA PHE A 183 -7.16 -12.74 11.41
C PHE A 183 -8.67 -13.01 11.26
N TYR A 184 -9.15 -13.17 10.03
CA TYR A 184 -10.58 -13.35 9.72
C TYR A 184 -10.98 -14.82 9.50
N GLY A 185 -10.02 -15.74 9.43
CA GLY A 185 -10.29 -17.18 9.32
C GLY A 185 -11.14 -17.55 8.10
N ASP A 186 -12.13 -18.40 8.34
CA ASP A 186 -12.99 -18.98 7.31
C ASP A 186 -13.78 -17.94 6.50
N GLU A 187 -14.13 -16.80 7.11
CA GLU A 187 -14.82 -15.71 6.42
C GLU A 187 -13.96 -15.17 5.27
N TYR A 188 -12.68 -14.91 5.55
CA TYR A 188 -11.73 -14.46 4.53
C TYR A 188 -11.40 -15.55 3.53
N LEU A 189 -11.26 -16.81 3.94
CA LEU A 189 -11.02 -17.91 3.02
C LEU A 189 -12.19 -18.11 2.04
N ALA A 190 -13.44 -17.96 2.50
CA ALA A 190 -14.61 -18.00 1.64
C ALA A 190 -14.67 -16.82 0.66
N TYR A 191 -14.31 -15.62 1.12
CA TYR A 191 -14.18 -14.43 0.29
C TYR A 191 -13.06 -14.57 -0.76
N ARG A 192 -11.89 -15.08 -0.36
CA ARG A 192 -10.72 -15.36 -1.22
C ARG A 192 -11.03 -16.33 -2.35
N LYS A 193 -11.94 -17.30 -2.13
CA LYS A 193 -12.39 -18.23 -3.17
C LYS A 193 -13.27 -17.57 -4.24
N LYS A 194 -13.94 -16.46 -3.91
CA LYS A 194 -14.97 -15.83 -4.77
C LYS A 194 -14.45 -14.60 -5.52
N VAL A 195 -13.59 -13.81 -4.89
CA VAL A 195 -13.19 -12.48 -5.39
C VAL A 195 -11.71 -12.49 -5.69
N PRO A 196 -11.21 -12.12 -6.89
CA PRO A 196 -9.79 -12.18 -7.24
C PRO A 196 -8.94 -11.10 -6.54
N ALA A 197 -7.61 -11.32 -6.48
CA ALA A 197 -6.70 -10.45 -5.74
C ALA A 197 -6.56 -9.03 -6.33
N LEU A 198 -6.25 -8.94 -7.64
CA LEU A 198 -5.93 -7.67 -8.31
C LEU A 198 -6.76 -7.40 -9.55
N ILE A 199 -6.82 -8.32 -10.51
CA ILE A 199 -7.49 -8.08 -11.78
C ILE A 199 -8.92 -8.62 -11.69
N PRO A 200 -9.94 -7.76 -11.83
CA PRO A 200 -11.34 -8.18 -11.73
C PRO A 200 -11.65 -9.24 -12.79
N PHE A 201 -12.53 -10.17 -12.46
CA PHE A 201 -12.97 -11.27 -13.34
C PHE A 201 -11.89 -12.28 -13.76
N THR A 202 -10.65 -12.17 -13.26
CA THR A 202 -9.61 -13.17 -13.50
C THR A 202 -9.52 -14.12 -12.30
N LYS A 203 -9.91 -15.38 -12.46
CA LYS A 203 -9.64 -16.42 -11.43
C LYS A 203 -8.18 -16.91 -11.44
N ILE A 204 -7.25 -16.09 -11.97
CA ILE A 204 -5.92 -16.55 -12.38
C ILE A 204 -4.91 -16.54 -11.22
N LEU A 205 -5.20 -15.84 -10.12
CA LEU A 205 -4.31 -15.76 -8.96
C LEU A 205 -5.01 -16.27 -7.69
N HIS A 206 -5.15 -17.60 -7.60
CA HIS A 206 -5.38 -18.29 -6.34
C HIS A 206 -4.02 -18.63 -5.73
N PHE A 207 -3.47 -17.74 -4.90
CA PHE A 207 -2.52 -18.16 -3.85
C PHE A 207 -3.32 -18.56 -2.60
#